data_AF-A0A2E4WTA4-F1
#
_entry.id   AF-A0A2E4WTA4-F1
#
_cell.length_a   1.000
_cell.length_b   1.000
_cell.length_c   1.000
_cell.angle_alpha   90.00
_cell.angle_beta   90.00
_cell.angle_gamma   90.00
#
_symmetry.space_group_name_H-M   'P 1'
#
loop_
_entity.id
_entity.type
_entity.pdbx_description
1 polymer ?
#
loop_
_entity_poly.entity_id
_entity_poly.type
_entity_poly.pdbx_seq_one_letter_code
_entity_poly.pdbx_strand_id
1 'polypeptide(L)'
;MKKINIVILLFSLMNFKSVLADNHLHSYQSIYDITLGESKINPQLGKTYVTKASGELFVDWLNNCSSWVSNQRMVTRFINSFGVGTLSEINYSLVESISGNRLKFSLEVKENAELVERTFGEAKKDGDEINISFELPQKDPITFPNDVIFPHQFLVDVLKNMVEGEQMLVKKVYEGTIPDKFFNISVFFTSETFKEKNKALPGSVDKKFFKIRLAYYQDKTPTPMLEITQHVNKEGIASYYKFDYPEYSLEMNLKKLNLVEIPCD
;
A
#
# COMPACT_ATOMS: atom_id res chain seq x y z
N MET A 1 -45.23 -31.80 -34.93
CA MET A 1 -44.24 -30.72 -34.69
C MET A 1 -44.75 -29.86 -33.54
N LYS A 2 -43.94 -29.69 -32.49
CA LYS A 2 -44.35 -29.14 -31.18
C LYS A 2 -44.44 -27.60 -31.18
N LYS A 3 -45.28 -27.13 -30.26
CA LYS A 3 -45.88 -25.81 -30.03
C LYS A 3 -44.91 -24.64 -29.81
N ILE A 4 -45.41 -23.44 -30.09
CA ILE A 4 -44.92 -22.13 -29.62
C ILE A 4 -45.68 -21.71 -28.34
N ASN A 5 -44.89 -21.20 -27.38
CA ASN A 5 -45.09 -20.27 -26.25
C ASN A 5 -46.29 -20.35 -25.28
N ILE A 6 -45.97 -20.38 -23.98
CA ILE A 6 -46.37 -19.37 -22.96
C ILE A 6 -45.49 -19.48 -21.69
N VAL A 7 -44.77 -18.38 -21.40
CA VAL A 7 -44.43 -17.67 -20.14
C VAL A 7 -44.50 -18.40 -18.78
N ILE A 8 -43.43 -18.28 -17.95
CA ILE A 8 -43.41 -17.65 -16.60
C ILE A 8 -41.98 -17.56 -16.03
N LEU A 9 -41.75 -16.43 -15.36
CA LEU A 9 -40.56 -15.82 -14.76
C LEU A 9 -39.87 -16.59 -13.60
N LEU A 10 -38.66 -16.09 -13.31
CA LEU A 10 -37.99 -15.96 -12.00
C LEU A 10 -37.36 -17.22 -11.38
N PHE A 11 -36.05 -17.36 -11.58
CA PHE A 11 -35.17 -17.35 -10.40
C PHE A 11 -34.05 -16.35 -10.62
N SER A 12 -34.11 -15.30 -9.81
CA SER A 12 -33.04 -14.34 -9.56
C SER A 12 -31.70 -15.09 -9.49
N LEU A 13 -30.85 -14.93 -10.50
CA LEU A 13 -29.42 -14.95 -10.24
C LEU A 13 -29.18 -13.69 -9.41
N MET A 14 -29.32 -13.82 -8.09
CA MET A 14 -28.57 -12.97 -7.19
C MET A 14 -27.12 -13.18 -7.56
N ASN A 15 -26.63 -12.39 -8.52
CA ASN A 15 -25.28 -11.89 -8.44
C ASN A 15 -25.23 -11.13 -7.12
N PHE A 16 -25.04 -11.85 -6.02
CA PHE A 16 -24.22 -11.31 -4.96
C PHE A 16 -22.82 -11.15 -5.58
N LYS A 17 -22.65 -10.10 -6.40
CA LYS A 17 -21.44 -9.32 -6.22
C LYS A 17 -21.57 -8.87 -4.78
N SER A 18 -20.90 -9.59 -3.88
CA SER A 18 -20.52 -9.00 -2.61
C SER A 18 -19.66 -7.83 -3.01
N VAL A 19 -20.30 -6.69 -3.25
CA VAL A 19 -19.64 -5.40 -3.15
C VAL A 19 -19.07 -5.47 -1.75
N LEU A 20 -17.75 -5.64 -1.66
CA LEU A 20 -17.04 -5.28 -0.45
C LEU A 20 -17.38 -3.81 -0.27
N ALA A 21 -18.40 -3.57 0.56
CA ALA A 21 -18.70 -2.24 1.01
C ALA A 21 -17.45 -1.78 1.78
N ASP A 22 -17.12 -0.50 1.64
CA ASP A 22 -16.04 0.18 2.35
C ASP A 22 -16.06 -0.10 3.87
N ASN A 23 -17.22 -0.50 4.40
CA ASN A 23 -17.49 -0.95 5.76
C ASN A 23 -16.78 -2.25 6.22
N HIS A 24 -15.83 -2.82 5.46
CA HIS A 24 -15.08 -4.03 5.87
C HIS A 24 -13.60 -3.78 6.19
N LEU A 25 -13.11 -2.56 5.99
CA LEU A 25 -11.75 -2.20 6.36
C LEU A 25 -11.69 -1.86 7.86
N HIS A 26 -10.89 -2.61 8.61
CA HIS A 26 -10.71 -2.32 10.02
C HIS A 26 -9.79 -1.11 10.21
N SER A 27 -10.11 -0.29 11.22
CA SER A 27 -9.12 0.63 11.77
C SER A 27 -8.18 -0.14 12.69
N TYR A 28 -6.88 0.02 12.51
CA TYR A 28 -5.88 -0.71 13.27
C TYR A 28 -4.55 0.05 13.39
N GLN A 29 -3.76 -0.38 14.35
CA GLN A 29 -2.36 -0.02 14.50
C GLN A 29 -1.53 -1.30 14.50
N SER A 30 -0.46 -1.33 13.71
CA SER A 30 0.43 -2.48 13.61
C SER A 30 1.90 -2.10 13.71
N ILE A 31 2.68 -3.06 14.18
CA ILE A 31 4.14 -2.99 14.27
C ILE A 31 4.70 -4.20 13.53
N TYR A 32 5.71 -3.99 12.71
CA TYR A 32 6.42 -5.03 11.98
C TYR A 32 7.91 -4.98 12.34
N ASP A 33 8.52 -6.14 12.56
CA ASP A 33 9.97 -6.25 12.63
C ASP A 33 10.55 -6.29 11.21
N ILE A 34 11.52 -5.41 10.93
CA ILE A 34 12.23 -5.33 9.66
C ILE A 34 13.52 -6.12 9.74
N THR A 35 13.77 -6.95 8.74
CA THR A 35 15.04 -7.66 8.52
C THR A 35 15.49 -7.56 7.07
N LEU A 36 16.79 -7.67 6.82
CA LEU A 36 17.30 -7.86 5.46
C LEU A 36 16.80 -9.21 4.93
N GLY A 37 16.13 -9.19 3.78
CA GLY A 37 15.71 -10.41 3.09
C GLY A 37 16.88 -11.10 2.40
N GLU A 38 16.60 -12.25 1.79
CA GLU A 38 17.62 -12.96 1.02
C GLU A 38 18.14 -12.08 -0.12
N SER A 39 19.44 -11.88 -0.10
CA SER A 39 20.11 -10.96 -0.98
C SER A 39 20.44 -11.62 -2.31
N LYS A 40 19.95 -11.04 -3.40
CA LYS A 40 20.38 -11.35 -4.77
C LYS A 40 21.62 -10.53 -5.17
N ILE A 41 22.45 -10.11 -4.21
CA ILE A 41 23.64 -9.30 -4.51
C ILE A 41 24.60 -10.13 -5.36
N ASN A 42 24.95 -9.57 -6.51
CA ASN A 42 26.12 -9.98 -7.27
C ASN A 42 27.21 -8.93 -6.97
N PRO A 43 28.13 -9.17 -6.01
CA PRO A 43 29.07 -8.15 -5.56
C PRO A 43 29.87 -7.59 -6.74
N GLN A 44 29.68 -6.32 -7.06
CA GLN A 44 30.47 -5.64 -8.07
C GLN A 44 31.72 -5.03 -7.40
N LEU A 45 32.90 -5.27 -7.97
CA LEU A 45 34.12 -4.61 -7.51
C LEU A 45 33.91 -3.09 -7.51
N GLY A 46 34.19 -2.45 -6.36
CA GLY A 46 34.14 -1.00 -6.20
C GLY A 46 32.78 -0.42 -5.80
N LYS A 47 31.72 -1.23 -5.63
CA LYS A 47 30.42 -0.74 -5.13
C LYS A 47 30.14 -1.22 -3.71
N THR A 48 29.63 -0.32 -2.88
CA THR A 48 29.10 -0.65 -1.55
C THR A 48 27.79 -1.40 -1.70
N TYR A 49 27.48 -2.31 -0.79
CA TYR A 49 26.17 -2.96 -0.73
C TYR A 49 25.73 -3.19 0.70
N VAL A 50 24.43 -3.38 0.91
CA VAL A 50 23.85 -3.65 2.24
C VAL A 50 24.22 -5.07 2.68
N THR A 51 24.84 -5.20 3.86
CA THR A 51 25.16 -6.50 4.47
C THR A 51 24.22 -6.86 5.61
N LYS A 52 23.64 -5.86 6.29
CA LYS A 52 22.63 -6.05 7.34
C LYS A 52 21.61 -4.92 7.29
N ALA A 53 20.37 -5.25 7.56
CA ALA A 53 19.29 -4.30 7.81
C ALA A 53 18.42 -4.83 8.94
N SER A 54 18.05 -3.96 9.87
CA SER A 54 17.17 -4.28 10.99
C SER A 54 16.41 -3.05 11.44
N GLY A 55 15.16 -3.20 11.86
CA GLY A 55 14.34 -2.05 12.22
C GLY A 55 12.92 -2.39 12.60
N GLU A 56 12.07 -1.38 12.66
CA GLU A 56 10.63 -1.53 12.88
C GLU A 56 9.86 -0.63 11.92
N LEU A 57 8.72 -1.12 11.45
CA LEU A 57 7.72 -0.36 10.72
C LEU A 57 6.47 -0.25 11.60
N PHE A 58 6.02 0.97 11.85
CA PHE A 58 4.76 1.27 12.52
C PHE A 58 3.76 1.72 11.46
N VAL A 59 2.56 1.16 11.47
CA VAL A 59 1.49 1.54 10.54
C VAL A 59 0.20 1.76 11.32
N ASP A 60 -0.39 2.93 11.15
CA ASP A 60 -1.77 3.19 11.54
C ASP A 60 -2.63 3.25 10.26
N TRP A 61 -3.80 2.62 10.32
CA TRP A 61 -4.85 2.74 9.31
C TRP A 61 -6.15 3.06 10.04
N LEU A 62 -6.69 4.26 9.84
CA LEU A 62 -7.75 4.80 10.69
C LEU A 62 -8.87 5.38 9.82
N ASN A 63 -10.11 5.02 10.11
CA ASN A 63 -11.30 5.60 9.50
C ASN A 63 -11.96 6.54 10.50
N ASN A 64 -12.03 7.83 10.20
CA ASN A 64 -12.75 8.81 11.00
C ASN A 64 -14.09 9.23 10.37
N CYS A 65 -14.63 8.38 9.48
CA CYS A 65 -15.94 8.48 8.83
C CYS A 65 -16.05 9.59 7.78
N SER A 66 -15.23 10.63 7.88
CA SER A 66 -15.04 11.67 6.87
C SER A 66 -13.82 11.42 5.98
N SER A 67 -12.82 10.71 6.49
CA SER A 67 -11.55 10.44 5.83
C SER A 67 -10.89 9.16 6.36
N TRP A 68 -10.03 8.59 5.53
CA TRP A 68 -9.04 7.59 5.91
C TRP A 68 -7.71 8.27 6.22
N VAL A 69 -7.13 7.91 7.35
CA VAL A 69 -5.80 8.37 7.78
C VAL A 69 -4.86 7.17 7.79
N SER A 70 -3.74 7.29 7.08
CA SER A 70 -2.64 6.33 7.16
C SER A 70 -1.41 7.03 7.69
N ASN A 71 -0.84 6.53 8.80
CA ASN A 71 0.46 6.97 9.28
C ASN A 71 1.44 5.81 9.19
N GLN A 72 2.64 6.07 8.73
CA GLN A 72 3.71 5.10 8.62
C GLN A 72 4.98 5.71 9.19
N ARG A 73 5.65 4.97 10.06
CA ARG A 73 6.99 5.31 10.56
C ARG A 73 7.89 4.12 10.39
N MET A 74 8.84 4.21 9.48
CA MET A 74 9.80 3.17 9.20
C MET A 74 11.16 3.60 9.74
N VAL A 75 11.70 2.86 10.70
CA VAL A 75 13.03 3.11 11.26
C VAL A 75 13.90 1.91 10.92
N THR A 76 14.90 2.10 10.06
CA THR A 76 15.77 1.01 9.60
C THR A 76 17.24 1.37 9.79
N ARG A 77 17.96 0.52 10.51
CA ARG A 77 19.41 0.56 10.59
C ARG A 77 20.01 -0.33 9.52
N PHE A 78 20.77 0.27 8.63
CA PHE A 78 21.56 -0.41 7.62
C PHE A 78 23.03 -0.51 8.05
N ILE A 79 23.70 -1.59 7.63
CA ILE A 79 25.16 -1.73 7.67
C ILE A 79 25.62 -2.14 6.28
N ASN A 80 26.59 -1.42 5.72
CA ASN A 80 27.12 -1.71 4.39
C ASN A 80 28.31 -2.67 4.42
N SER A 81 28.87 -2.98 3.26
CA SER A 81 30.02 -3.88 3.06
C SER A 81 31.33 -3.40 3.71
N PHE A 82 31.44 -2.11 4.05
CA PHE A 82 32.57 -1.54 4.79
C PHE A 82 32.31 -1.47 6.31
N GLY A 83 31.16 -1.97 6.78
CA GLY A 83 30.77 -1.90 8.18
C GLY A 83 30.25 -0.53 8.62
N VAL A 84 30.06 0.41 7.69
CA VAL A 84 29.47 1.72 7.99
C VAL A 84 27.97 1.55 8.19
N GLY A 85 27.47 2.09 9.31
CA GLY A 85 26.06 2.06 9.66
C GLY A 85 25.35 3.36 9.29
N THR A 86 24.13 3.25 8.80
CA THR A 86 23.22 4.38 8.55
C THR A 86 21.88 4.11 9.20
N LEU A 87 21.33 5.08 9.92
CA LEU A 87 19.97 5.02 10.45
C LEU A 87 19.04 5.82 9.53
N SER A 88 18.15 5.14 8.82
CA SER A 88 17.09 5.77 8.03
C SER A 88 15.81 5.81 8.86
N GLU A 89 15.15 6.97 8.88
CA GLU A 89 13.80 7.15 9.43
C GLU A 89 12.92 7.81 8.38
N ILE A 90 11.84 7.13 7.98
CA ILE A 90 10.84 7.63 7.04
C ILE A 90 9.53 7.77 7.80
N ASN A 91 9.04 9.00 7.92
CA ASN A 91 7.73 9.31 8.47
C ASN A 91 6.82 9.74 7.33
N TYR A 92 5.71 9.04 7.18
CA TYR A 92 4.77 9.26 6.09
C TYR A 92 3.34 9.30 6.61
N SER A 93 2.55 10.29 6.18
CA SER A 93 1.16 10.45 6.59
C SER A 93 0.27 10.84 5.42
N LEU A 94 -0.90 10.23 5.37
CA LEU A 94 -1.93 10.45 4.37
C LEU A 94 -3.27 10.70 5.03
N VAL A 95 -4.02 11.66 4.49
CA VAL A 95 -5.43 11.88 4.81
C VAL A 95 -6.23 11.93 3.51
N GLU A 96 -6.96 10.86 3.22
CA GLU A 96 -7.78 10.71 2.03
C GLU A 96 -9.27 10.85 2.40
N SER A 97 -10.00 11.74 1.72
CA SER A 97 -11.45 11.85 1.90
C SER A 97 -12.16 10.54 1.51
N ILE A 98 -13.24 10.14 2.19
CA ILE A 98 -14.06 8.98 1.76
C ILE A 98 -14.55 9.13 0.32
N SER A 99 -14.84 10.35 -0.14
CA SER A 99 -15.23 10.65 -1.53
C SER A 99 -14.12 10.41 -2.56
N GLY A 100 -12.87 10.17 -2.13
CA GLY A 100 -11.72 9.96 -3.00
C GLY A 100 -11.36 11.17 -3.88
N ASN A 101 -11.79 12.38 -3.49
CA ASN A 101 -11.58 13.63 -4.24
C ASN A 101 -10.49 14.53 -3.63
N ARG A 102 -10.04 14.26 -2.40
CA ARG A 102 -8.96 14.99 -1.76
C ARG A 102 -8.01 14.05 -1.04
N LEU A 103 -6.72 14.33 -1.19
CA LEU A 103 -5.63 13.69 -0.46
C LEU A 103 -4.74 14.78 0.14
N LYS A 104 -4.44 14.71 1.43
CA LYS A 104 -3.31 15.45 2.01
C LYS A 104 -2.18 14.46 2.28
N PHE A 105 -0.96 14.85 2.00
CA PHE A 105 0.20 14.00 2.16
C PHE A 105 1.34 14.73 2.87
N SER A 106 2.10 13.98 3.65
CA SER A 106 3.24 14.46 4.42
C SER A 106 4.33 13.42 4.45
N LEU A 107 5.50 13.73 3.91
CA LEU A 107 6.70 12.90 3.92
C LEU A 107 7.83 13.63 4.65
N GLU A 108 8.51 12.91 5.52
CA GLU A 108 9.76 13.33 6.13
C GLU A 108 10.75 12.16 6.12
N VAL A 109 11.92 12.37 5.53
CA VAL A 109 13.01 11.41 5.49
C VAL A 109 14.19 11.97 6.26
N LYS A 110 14.68 11.19 7.22
CA LYS A 110 15.89 11.49 7.98
C LYS A 110 16.93 10.40 7.81
N GLU A 111 18.18 10.81 7.74
CA GLU A 111 19.33 9.92 7.82
C GLU A 111 20.22 10.36 8.98
N ASN A 112 20.52 9.44 9.89
CA ASN A 112 21.30 9.72 11.11
C ASN A 112 20.76 10.92 11.91
N ALA A 113 19.43 11.02 11.99
CA ALA A 113 18.67 12.12 12.60
C ALA A 113 18.77 13.49 11.89
N GLU A 114 19.47 13.58 10.76
CA GLU A 114 19.51 14.76 9.90
C GLU A 114 18.39 14.72 8.87
N LEU A 115 17.74 15.86 8.63
CA LEU A 115 16.66 15.96 7.65
C LEU A 115 17.23 15.90 6.23
N VAL A 116 16.80 14.91 5.45
CA VAL A 116 17.19 14.73 4.05
C VAL A 116 16.12 15.28 3.12
N GLU A 117 14.87 14.91 3.36
CA GLU A 117 13.74 15.33 2.54
C GLU A 117 12.53 15.64 3.42
N ARG A 118 11.76 16.66 3.01
CA ARG A 118 10.46 16.96 3.60
C ARG A 118 9.53 17.47 2.54
N THR A 119 8.35 16.85 2.44
CA THR A 119 7.31 17.27 1.52
C THR A 119 5.96 17.29 2.22
N PHE A 120 5.22 18.39 2.06
CA PHE A 120 3.82 18.53 2.47
C PHE A 120 3.02 19.06 1.29
N GLY A 121 1.84 18.52 1.08
CA GLY A 121 0.97 19.00 0.02
C GLY A 121 -0.42 18.40 0.07
N GLU A 122 -1.20 18.77 -0.94
CA GLU A 122 -2.53 18.23 -1.16
C GLU A 122 -2.78 18.00 -2.65
N ALA A 123 -3.54 16.94 -2.93
CA ALA A 123 -4.10 16.67 -4.24
C ALA A 123 -5.63 16.80 -4.17
N LYS A 124 -6.22 17.46 -5.17
CA LYS A 124 -7.66 17.68 -5.29
C LYS A 124 -8.10 17.34 -6.70
N LYS A 125 -9.14 16.51 -6.82
CA LYS A 125 -9.81 16.28 -8.10
C LYS A 125 -10.65 17.50 -8.46
N ASP A 126 -10.46 18.06 -9.64
CA ASP A 126 -11.16 19.22 -10.16
C ASP A 126 -11.49 19.00 -11.64
N GLY A 127 -12.77 18.77 -11.93
CA GLY A 127 -13.21 18.38 -13.28
C GLY A 127 -12.53 17.09 -13.78
N ASP A 128 -11.80 17.21 -14.89
CA ASP A 128 -11.10 16.10 -15.56
C ASP A 128 -9.61 15.99 -15.19
N GLU A 129 -9.18 16.72 -14.16
CA GLU A 129 -7.80 16.73 -13.70
C GLU A 129 -7.70 16.55 -12.18
N ILE A 130 -6.49 16.24 -11.72
CA ILE A 130 -6.11 16.29 -10.31
C ILE A 130 -5.08 17.39 -10.16
N ASN A 131 -5.41 18.42 -9.38
CA ASN A 131 -4.52 19.51 -9.03
C ASN A 131 -3.71 19.13 -7.78
N ILE A 132 -2.39 19.24 -7.85
CA ILE A 132 -1.47 18.96 -6.76
C ILE A 132 -0.77 20.26 -6.40
N SER A 133 -0.86 20.65 -5.13
CA SER A 133 -0.19 21.83 -4.58
C SER A 133 0.74 21.44 -3.45
N PHE A 134 1.90 22.10 -3.39
CA PHE A 134 2.95 21.84 -2.40
C PHE A 134 3.04 22.99 -1.40
N GLU A 135 2.90 22.67 -0.12
CA GLU A 135 3.17 23.60 0.98
C GLU A 135 4.67 23.65 1.27
N LEU A 136 5.33 22.48 1.23
CA LEU A 136 6.77 22.35 1.36
C LEU A 136 7.27 21.19 0.48
N PRO A 137 8.43 21.32 -0.20
CA PRO A 137 9.02 22.59 -0.59
C PRO A 137 8.04 23.43 -1.42
N GLN A 138 8.13 24.76 -1.35
CA GLN A 138 7.34 25.61 -2.22
C GLN A 138 7.74 25.37 -3.68
N LYS A 139 6.81 24.84 -4.46
CA LYS A 139 6.96 24.49 -5.87
C LYS A 139 5.68 24.88 -6.60
N ASP A 140 5.80 25.02 -7.92
CA ASP A 140 4.63 25.24 -8.76
C ASP A 140 3.67 24.05 -8.65
N PRO A 141 2.35 24.30 -8.61
CA PRO A 141 1.37 23.24 -8.65
C PRO A 141 1.47 22.49 -9.97
N ILE A 142 1.17 21.20 -9.92
CA ILE A 142 1.15 20.33 -11.09
C ILE A 142 -0.23 19.71 -11.26
N THR A 143 -0.49 19.18 -12.44
CA THR A 143 -1.74 18.49 -12.74
C THR A 143 -1.49 17.07 -13.22
N PHE A 144 -2.37 16.16 -12.83
CA PHE A 144 -2.43 14.79 -13.35
C PHE A 144 -3.78 14.51 -14.01
N PRO A 145 -3.85 13.51 -14.91
CA PRO A 145 -5.13 13.08 -15.48
C PRO A 145 -6.09 12.54 -14.40
N ASN A 146 -7.40 12.65 -14.63
CA ASN A 146 -8.43 12.15 -13.70
C ASN A 146 -8.44 10.63 -13.46
N ASP A 147 -7.74 9.83 -14.28
CA ASP A 147 -7.65 8.38 -14.12
C ASP A 147 -6.63 7.94 -13.05
N VAL A 148 -5.90 8.90 -12.48
CA VAL A 148 -5.08 8.70 -11.28
C VAL A 148 -5.99 8.58 -10.04
N ILE A 149 -5.71 7.58 -9.20
CA ILE A 149 -6.44 7.34 -7.94
C ILE A 149 -5.51 7.52 -6.74
N PHE A 150 -6.11 7.57 -5.55
CA PHE A 150 -5.40 7.70 -4.28
C PHE A 150 -5.30 6.35 -3.54
N PRO A 151 -4.43 6.22 -2.53
CA PRO A 151 -4.04 4.94 -1.94
C PRO A 151 -5.18 4.14 -1.30
N HIS A 152 -6.14 4.79 -0.64
CA HIS A 152 -7.28 4.09 -0.06
C HIS A 152 -8.20 3.52 -1.14
N GLN A 153 -8.57 4.32 -2.15
CA GLN A 153 -9.33 3.81 -3.30
C GLN A 153 -8.59 2.65 -3.99
N PHE A 154 -7.25 2.72 -4.10
CA PHE A 154 -6.45 1.65 -4.65
C PHE A 154 -6.51 0.38 -3.79
N LEU A 155 -6.42 0.48 -2.46
CA LEU A 155 -6.59 -0.65 -1.55
C LEU A 155 -7.96 -1.34 -1.73
N VAL A 156 -9.03 -0.56 -1.81
CA VAL A 156 -10.39 -1.07 -2.04
C VAL A 156 -10.46 -1.84 -3.38
N ASP A 157 -9.90 -1.27 -4.45
CA ASP A 157 -9.84 -1.92 -5.76
C ASP A 157 -9.05 -3.24 -5.69
N VAL A 158 -7.90 -3.25 -5.01
CA VAL A 158 -7.06 -4.45 -4.83
C VAL A 158 -7.84 -5.55 -4.10
N LEU A 159 -8.44 -5.24 -2.95
CA LEU A 159 -9.16 -6.23 -2.15
C LEU A 159 -10.38 -6.78 -2.88
N LYS A 160 -11.09 -5.93 -3.62
CA LYS A 160 -12.20 -6.37 -4.47
C LYS A 160 -11.76 -7.36 -5.54
N ASN A 161 -10.76 -7.00 -6.34
CA ASN A 161 -10.25 -7.87 -7.41
C ASN A 161 -9.65 -9.18 -6.86
N MET A 162 -8.99 -9.11 -5.70
CA MET A 162 -8.47 -10.28 -4.99
C MET A 162 -9.59 -11.26 -4.59
N VAL A 163 -10.72 -10.76 -4.06
CA VAL A 163 -11.85 -11.60 -3.65
C VAL A 163 -12.65 -12.12 -4.85
N GLU A 164 -12.76 -11.32 -5.92
CA GLU A 164 -13.40 -11.72 -7.18
C GLU A 164 -12.56 -12.75 -7.97
N GLY A 165 -11.29 -12.95 -7.60
CA GLY A 165 -10.41 -13.95 -8.21
C GLY A 165 -9.78 -13.51 -9.54
N GLU A 166 -9.71 -12.19 -9.75
CA GLU A 166 -9.04 -11.59 -10.90
C GLU A 166 -7.54 -11.95 -10.90
N GLN A 167 -6.93 -11.97 -12.08
CA GLN A 167 -5.50 -12.34 -12.20
C GLN A 167 -4.57 -11.15 -12.04
N MET A 168 -5.00 -9.97 -12.50
CA MET A 168 -4.17 -8.77 -12.53
C MET A 168 -5.02 -7.50 -12.44
N LEU A 169 -4.46 -6.46 -11.83
CA LEU A 169 -4.98 -5.09 -11.82
C LEU A 169 -3.86 -4.12 -12.16
N VAL A 170 -4.15 -3.09 -12.96
CA VAL A 170 -3.20 -1.99 -13.23
C VAL A 170 -3.87 -0.67 -12.94
N LYS A 171 -3.22 0.19 -12.15
CA LYS A 171 -3.73 1.50 -11.78
C LYS A 171 -2.62 2.55 -11.77
N LYS A 172 -3.00 3.79 -12.06
CA LYS A 172 -2.18 4.97 -11.77
C LYS A 172 -2.51 5.43 -10.36
N VAL A 173 -1.53 5.48 -9.47
CA VAL A 173 -1.75 5.80 -8.06
C VAL A 173 -0.84 6.95 -7.66
N TYR A 174 -1.44 8.04 -7.19
CA TYR A 174 -0.71 9.13 -6.56
C TYR A 174 -0.65 8.91 -5.06
N GLU A 175 0.54 8.58 -4.58
CA GLU A 175 0.77 8.24 -3.18
C GLU A 175 1.61 9.29 -2.46
N GLY A 176 1.87 10.48 -3.02
CA GLY A 176 2.57 11.59 -2.33
C GLY A 176 4.03 11.35 -1.90
N THR A 177 4.59 10.15 -2.09
CA THR A 177 5.97 9.79 -1.71
C THR A 177 7.01 10.26 -2.73
N ILE A 178 6.63 10.37 -4.01
CA ILE A 178 7.38 11.07 -5.04
C ILE A 178 6.51 12.24 -5.48
N PRO A 179 6.73 13.45 -4.93
CA PRO A 179 5.72 14.49 -4.90
C PRO A 179 5.21 14.91 -6.29
N ASP A 180 6.10 14.90 -7.28
CA ASP A 180 5.87 15.35 -8.65
C ASP A 180 5.45 14.23 -9.61
N LYS A 181 5.25 13.00 -9.12
CA LYS A 181 4.91 11.84 -9.95
C LYS A 181 3.84 10.96 -9.31
N PHE A 182 3.21 10.15 -10.13
CA PHE A 182 2.38 9.03 -9.70
C PHE A 182 3.04 7.71 -10.16
N PHE A 183 2.68 6.62 -9.52
CA PHE A 183 3.13 5.29 -9.91
C PHE A 183 2.14 4.64 -10.87
N ASN A 184 2.64 3.90 -11.85
CA ASN A 184 1.85 2.84 -12.47
C ASN A 184 2.09 1.58 -11.65
N ILE A 185 1.06 1.06 -10.99
CA ILE A 185 1.17 -0.12 -10.14
C ILE A 185 0.45 -1.28 -10.82
N SER A 186 1.19 -2.35 -11.05
CA SER A 186 0.65 -3.63 -11.49
C SER A 186 0.52 -4.55 -10.29
N VAL A 187 -0.66 -5.09 -10.04
CA VAL A 187 -0.94 -6.05 -8.97
C VAL A 187 -1.22 -7.40 -9.61
N PHE A 188 -0.51 -8.42 -9.16
CA PHE A 188 -0.68 -9.81 -9.53
C PHE A 188 -1.28 -10.57 -8.36
N PHE A 189 -2.45 -11.15 -8.56
CA PHE A 189 -3.13 -11.95 -7.55
C PHE A 189 -2.70 -13.40 -7.71
N THR A 190 -2.13 -13.99 -6.66
CA THR A 190 -1.74 -15.40 -6.69
C THR A 190 -2.89 -16.28 -6.22
N SER A 191 -2.87 -17.56 -6.59
CA SER A 191 -3.77 -18.56 -6.01
C SER A 191 -3.34 -19.02 -4.61
N GLU A 192 -2.18 -18.55 -4.12
CA GLU A 192 -1.65 -18.90 -2.82
C GLU A 192 -2.46 -18.23 -1.71
N THR A 193 -3.14 -19.05 -0.92
CA THR A 193 -3.82 -18.62 0.31
C THR A 193 -3.40 -19.51 1.46
N PHE A 194 -3.34 -18.94 2.65
CA PHE A 194 -2.93 -19.68 3.84
C PHE A 194 -3.61 -19.13 5.08
N LYS A 195 -3.62 -19.94 6.14
CA LYS A 195 -4.11 -19.52 7.45
C LYS A 195 -2.94 -18.99 8.26
N GLU A 196 -2.96 -17.69 8.54
CA GLU A 196 -1.95 -17.05 9.38
C GLU A 196 -2.07 -17.57 10.82
N LYS A 197 -0.93 -18.00 11.36
CA LYS A 197 -0.81 -18.58 12.71
C LYS A 197 -0.21 -17.59 13.70
N ASN A 198 0.20 -16.42 13.24
CA ASN A 198 0.75 -15.36 14.07
C ASN A 198 -0.19 -15.05 15.24
N LYS A 199 0.32 -15.20 16.47
CA LYS A 199 -0.43 -14.95 17.71
C LYS A 199 -0.71 -13.46 17.93
N ALA A 200 -0.04 -12.56 17.21
CA ALA A 200 -0.28 -11.13 17.24
C ALA A 200 -1.64 -10.72 16.66
N LEU A 201 -2.28 -11.59 15.86
CA LEU A 201 -3.60 -11.32 15.31
C LEU A 201 -4.70 -11.53 16.36
N PRO A 202 -5.55 -10.53 16.63
CA PRO A 202 -6.74 -10.66 17.45
C PRO A 202 -7.67 -11.77 16.94
N GLY A 203 -8.49 -12.34 17.85
CA GLY A 203 -9.42 -13.42 17.51
C GLY A 203 -10.52 -13.03 16.53
N SER A 204 -10.85 -11.74 16.45
CA SER A 204 -11.87 -11.17 15.56
C SER A 204 -11.40 -10.98 14.11
N VAL A 205 -10.08 -10.97 13.87
CA VAL A 205 -9.49 -10.76 12.54
C VAL A 205 -9.53 -12.03 11.72
N ASP A 206 -9.95 -11.96 10.45
CA ASP A 206 -9.89 -13.09 9.52
C ASP A 206 -8.43 -13.56 9.36
N LYS A 207 -8.20 -14.84 9.67
CA LYS A 207 -6.88 -15.47 9.60
C LYS A 207 -6.57 -16.04 8.22
N LYS A 208 -7.46 -15.92 7.23
CA LYS A 208 -7.18 -16.30 5.85
C LYS A 208 -6.50 -15.14 5.11
N PHE A 209 -5.23 -15.34 4.78
CA PHE A 209 -4.41 -14.39 4.05
C PHE A 209 -4.17 -14.86 2.62
N PHE A 210 -4.02 -13.89 1.74
CA PHE A 210 -3.75 -14.05 0.32
C PHE A 210 -2.38 -13.46 0.03
N LYS A 211 -1.59 -14.15 -0.78
CA LYS A 211 -0.34 -13.60 -1.27
C LYS A 211 -0.60 -12.82 -2.56
N ILE A 212 -0.20 -11.56 -2.57
CA ILE A 212 -0.26 -10.70 -3.76
C ILE A 212 1.13 -10.12 -4.04
N ARG A 213 1.39 -9.77 -5.30
CA ARG A 213 2.63 -9.11 -5.71
C ARG A 213 2.31 -7.82 -6.43
N LEU A 214 2.93 -6.73 -6.04
CA LEU A 214 2.81 -5.42 -6.64
C LEU A 214 4.13 -5.06 -7.30
N ALA A 215 4.08 -4.43 -8.48
CA ALA A 215 5.23 -3.90 -9.17
C ALA A 215 5.00 -2.42 -9.44
N TYR A 216 5.88 -1.58 -8.90
CA TYR A 216 5.81 -0.12 -8.99
C TYR A 216 6.69 0.35 -10.15
N TYR A 217 6.07 1.03 -11.10
CA TYR A 217 6.74 1.62 -12.24
C TYR A 217 6.60 3.14 -12.17
N GLN A 218 7.68 3.82 -12.56
CA GLN A 218 7.69 5.26 -12.79
C GLN A 218 8.13 5.52 -14.23
N ASP A 219 7.65 6.62 -14.79
CA ASP A 219 7.95 7.01 -16.16
C ASP A 219 7.56 5.89 -17.14
N LYS A 220 8.22 5.80 -18.30
CA LYS A 220 7.93 4.78 -19.33
C LYS A 220 8.92 3.62 -19.30
N THR A 221 9.53 3.32 -18.15
CA THR A 221 10.51 2.23 -18.04
C THR A 221 9.82 0.88 -17.85
N PRO A 222 10.25 -0.18 -18.57
CA PRO A 222 9.65 -1.51 -18.44
C PRO A 222 10.10 -2.28 -17.19
N THR A 223 11.07 -1.74 -16.44
CA THR A 223 11.59 -2.36 -15.21
C THR A 223 10.94 -1.69 -14.01
N PRO A 224 10.36 -2.45 -13.06
CA PRO A 224 9.84 -1.86 -11.83
C PRO A 224 10.99 -1.35 -10.96
N MET A 225 10.77 -0.23 -10.28
CA MET A 225 11.72 0.31 -9.31
C MET A 225 11.63 -0.38 -7.94
N LEU A 226 10.48 -0.98 -7.66
CA LEU A 226 10.17 -1.66 -6.42
C LEU A 226 9.14 -2.74 -6.73
N GLU A 227 9.41 -3.96 -6.30
CA GLU A 227 8.40 -5.01 -6.19
C GLU A 227 8.03 -5.20 -4.73
N ILE A 228 6.75 -5.37 -4.44
CA ILE A 228 6.25 -5.64 -3.10
C ILE A 228 5.52 -6.97 -3.11
N THR A 229 5.94 -7.92 -2.28
CA THR A 229 5.10 -9.09 -1.96
C THR A 229 4.36 -8.81 -0.65
N GLN A 230 3.04 -8.99 -0.63
CA GLN A 230 2.24 -8.81 0.58
C GLN A 230 1.46 -10.08 0.89
N HIS A 231 1.30 -10.34 2.18
CA HIS A 231 0.27 -11.25 2.66
C HIS A 231 -0.83 -10.42 3.29
N VAL A 232 -2.00 -10.37 2.65
CA VAL A 232 -3.11 -9.49 3.05
C VAL A 232 -4.41 -10.29 3.21
N ASN A 233 -5.24 -9.93 4.18
CA ASN A 233 -6.57 -10.53 4.35
C ASN A 233 -7.66 -9.64 3.72
N LYS A 234 -8.93 -10.05 3.81
CA LYS A 234 -10.05 -9.31 3.22
C LYS A 234 -10.39 -8.00 3.94
N GLU A 235 -9.84 -7.80 5.13
CA GLU A 235 -10.07 -6.63 6.00
C GLU A 235 -8.99 -5.55 5.78
N GLY A 236 -8.09 -5.76 4.80
CA GLY A 236 -6.98 -4.85 4.49
C GLY A 236 -5.78 -4.98 5.42
N ILE A 237 -5.79 -5.93 6.36
CA ILE A 237 -4.68 -6.17 7.28
C ILE A 237 -3.62 -7.00 6.57
N ALA A 238 -2.37 -6.55 6.62
CA ALA A 238 -1.22 -7.32 6.13
C ALA A 238 -0.43 -7.95 7.28
N SER A 239 -0.08 -9.24 7.15
CA SER A 239 0.77 -9.95 8.11
C SER A 239 2.26 -9.93 7.73
N TYR A 240 2.56 -9.59 6.48
CA TYR A 240 3.91 -9.62 5.93
C TYR A 240 4.05 -8.67 4.74
N TYR A 241 5.21 -8.03 4.66
CA TYR A 241 5.68 -7.38 3.44
C TYR A 241 7.08 -7.85 3.08
N LYS A 242 7.36 -7.98 1.78
CA LYS A 242 8.70 -8.02 1.23
C LYS A 242 8.86 -6.88 0.24
N PHE A 243 9.76 -5.96 0.51
CA PHE A 243 10.11 -4.89 -0.41
C PHE A 243 11.38 -5.31 -1.15
N ASP A 244 11.24 -5.69 -2.41
CA ASP A 244 12.32 -6.07 -3.30
C ASP A 244 12.78 -4.84 -4.08
N TYR A 245 13.84 -4.19 -3.57
CA TYR A 245 14.56 -3.15 -4.30
C TYR A 245 15.56 -3.79 -5.28
N PRO A 246 16.08 -3.05 -6.27
CA PRO A 246 17.03 -3.58 -7.24
C PRO A 246 18.30 -4.19 -6.61
N GLU A 247 18.77 -3.64 -5.49
CA GLU A 247 20.04 -4.05 -4.86
C GLU A 247 19.89 -4.91 -3.61
N TYR A 248 18.75 -4.87 -2.94
CA TYR A 248 18.49 -5.61 -1.70
C TYR A 248 16.98 -5.81 -1.50
N SER A 249 16.61 -6.69 -0.57
CA SER A 249 15.21 -6.80 -0.14
C SER A 249 15.08 -6.59 1.36
N LEU A 250 13.95 -6.07 1.80
CA LEU A 250 13.56 -5.97 3.21
C LEU A 250 12.34 -6.82 3.44
N GLU A 251 12.36 -7.60 4.52
CA GLU A 251 11.24 -8.39 4.98
C GLU A 251 10.69 -7.79 6.27
N MET A 252 9.37 -7.65 6.33
CA MET A 252 8.63 -7.03 7.41
C MET A 252 7.60 -8.03 7.91
N ASN A 253 7.80 -8.54 9.12
CA ASN A 253 6.92 -9.53 9.72
C ASN A 253 6.06 -8.88 10.81
N LEU A 254 4.75 -9.12 10.79
CA LEU A 254 3.84 -8.56 11.79
C LEU A 254 4.25 -9.01 13.20
N LYS A 255 4.53 -8.04 14.07
CA LYS A 255 4.90 -8.25 15.47
C LYS A 255 3.72 -8.00 16.40
N LYS A 256 2.91 -6.99 16.10
CA LYS A 256 1.76 -6.59 16.92
C LYS A 256 0.67 -5.98 16.04
N LEU A 257 -0.58 -6.24 16.38
CA LEU A 257 -1.76 -5.61 15.78
C LEU A 257 -2.76 -5.27 16.89
N ASN A 258 -3.24 -4.04 16.92
CA ASN A 258 -4.35 -3.60 17.75
C ASN A 258 -5.45 -3.08 16.84
N LEU A 259 -6.68 -3.57 16.99
CA LEU A 259 -7.83 -2.92 16.38
C LEU A 259 -8.15 -1.64 17.14
N VAL A 260 -8.58 -0.62 16.41
CA VAL A 260 -8.98 0.68 16.95
C VAL A 260 -10.44 0.92 16.58
N GLU A 261 -11.25 1.28 17.57
CA GLU A 261 -12.59 1.79 17.32
C GLU A 261 -12.54 3.31 17.33
N ILE A 262 -12.93 3.92 16.21
CA ILE A 262 -13.07 5.37 16.10
C ILE A 262 -14.57 5.64 15.94
N PRO A 263 -15.22 6.26 16.94
CA PRO A 263 -16.63 6.61 16.81
C PRO A 263 -16.80 7.65 15.71
N CYS A 264 -17.81 7.45 14.86
CA CYS A 264 -18.35 8.50 14.01
C CYS A 264 -19.28 9.36 14.88
N ASP A 265 -19.08 10.68 14.87
CA ASP A 265 -20.06 11.62 15.43
C ASP A 265 -21.34 11.68 14.57
#